data_AF-A0A560FMI9-F1
#
_entry.id   AF-A0A560FMI9-F1
#
_cell.length_a   1.000
_cell.length_b   1.000
_cell.length_c   1.000
_cell.angle_alpha   90.00
_cell.angle_beta   90.00
_cell.angle_gamma   90.00
#
_symmetry.space_group_name_H-M   'P 1'
#
loop_
_entity.id
_entity.type
_entity.pdbx_description
1 polymer ?
#
loop_
_entity_poly.entity_id
_entity_poly.type
_entity_poly.pdbx_seq_one_letter_code
_entity_poly.pdbx_strand_id
1 'polypeptide(L)'
;MRQLSNTAKTTASAFGVEKPPVLRVWGDGFRSRKIADRTTAWLLAVPVSKKEIEYAAANGPAKLEKLFAERDTDIYNLNRLSVD
;
A
#
# COMPACT_ATOMS: atom_id res chain seq x y z
N MET A 1 2.10 22.51 0.18
CA MET A 1 1.10 21.41 0.16
C MET A 1 1.12 20.75 -1.22
N ARG A 2 1.39 19.44 -1.32
CA ARG A 2 1.39 18.71 -2.60
C ARG A 2 -0.03 18.23 -2.89
N GLN A 3 -0.65 18.70 -3.97
CA GLN A 3 -1.98 18.23 -4.39
C GLN A 3 -1.94 16.73 -4.75
N LEU A 4 -2.93 15.98 -4.29
CA LEU A 4 -3.13 14.59 -4.69
C LEU A 4 -3.48 14.53 -6.18
N SER A 5 -2.84 13.62 -6.92
CA SER A 5 -3.19 13.36 -8.32
C SER A 5 -4.63 12.88 -8.43
N ASN A 6 -5.26 13.12 -9.58
CA ASN A 6 -6.64 12.67 -9.85
C ASN A 6 -6.81 11.17 -9.59
N THR A 7 -5.78 10.37 -9.90
CA THR A 7 -5.72 8.93 -9.58
C THR A 7 -5.88 8.65 -8.07
N ALA A 8 -5.18 9.39 -7.21
CA ALA A 8 -5.26 9.18 -5.77
C ALA A 8 -6.65 9.56 -5.20
N LYS A 9 -7.29 10.59 -5.77
CA LYS A 9 -8.65 11.00 -5.40
C LYS A 9 -9.69 9.97 -5.83
N THR A 10 -9.57 9.42 -7.03
CA THR A 10 -10.47 8.37 -7.53
C THR A 10 -10.35 7.08 -6.72
N THR A 11 -9.13 6.65 -6.39
CA THR A 11 -8.91 5.45 -5.56
C THR A 11 -9.45 5.65 -4.14
N ALA A 12 -9.18 6.80 -3.50
CA ALA A 12 -9.76 7.15 -2.20
C ALA A 12 -11.29 7.04 -2.20
N SER A 13 -11.93 7.64 -3.21
CA SER A 13 -13.39 7.62 -3.37
C SER A 13 -13.94 6.19 -3.58
N ALA A 14 -13.30 5.37 -4.41
CA ALA A 14 -13.72 3.99 -4.66
C ALA A 14 -13.70 3.09 -3.41
N PHE A 15 -12.85 3.41 -2.43
CA PHE A 15 -12.74 2.67 -1.17
C PHE A 15 -13.41 3.38 0.02
N GLY A 16 -14.04 4.54 -0.19
CA GLY A 16 -14.69 5.31 0.88
C GLY A 16 -13.73 5.82 1.95
N VAL A 17 -12.47 6.07 1.60
CA VAL A 17 -11.42 6.51 2.53
C VAL A 17 -10.82 7.85 2.11
N GLU A 18 -10.35 8.65 3.08
CA GLU A 18 -9.77 9.98 2.83
C GLU A 18 -8.47 9.91 1.99
N LYS A 19 -7.71 8.84 2.14
CA LYS A 19 -6.46 8.57 1.43
C LYS A 19 -6.47 7.11 0.98
N PRO A 20 -6.14 6.80 -0.29
CA PRO A 20 -6.25 5.44 -0.78
C PRO A 20 -5.36 4.50 0.05
N PRO A 21 -5.87 3.32 0.45
CA PRO A 21 -5.02 2.31 1.04
C PRO A 21 -4.12 1.81 -0.10
N VAL A 22 -2.85 1.56 0.23
CA VAL A 22 -1.83 0.97 -0.63
C VAL A 22 -1.26 1.80 -1.81
N LEU A 23 -0.11 2.42 -1.48
CA LEU A 23 1.19 2.37 -2.16
C LEU A 23 1.30 2.82 -3.64
N ARG A 24 1.88 4.02 -3.82
CA ARG A 24 2.58 4.51 -5.02
C ARG A 24 3.83 3.68 -5.40
N VAL A 25 3.88 2.39 -5.05
CA VAL A 25 5.07 1.56 -5.29
C VAL A 25 5.00 0.87 -6.66
N TRP A 26 3.81 0.75 -7.23
CA TRP A 26 3.58 0.20 -8.55
C TRP A 26 3.29 1.37 -9.48
N GLY A 27 4.08 1.54 -10.54
CA GLY A 27 3.87 2.60 -11.53
C GLY A 27 2.47 2.57 -12.14
N ASP A 28 2.20 3.45 -13.11
CA ASP A 28 0.84 3.66 -13.63
C ASP A 28 0.18 2.43 -14.31
N GLY A 29 0.92 1.33 -14.52
CA GLY A 29 0.44 0.09 -15.12
C GLY A 29 -0.66 -0.62 -14.32
N PHE A 30 -0.67 -0.52 -13.00
CA PHE A 30 -1.50 -1.36 -12.10
C PHE A 30 -2.62 -0.59 -11.39
N ARG A 31 -3.17 0.42 -12.06
CA ARG A 31 -4.41 1.07 -11.64
C ARG A 31 -5.57 0.07 -11.72
N SER A 32 -6.59 0.26 -10.88
CA SER A 32 -7.83 -0.51 -11.01
C SER A 32 -8.43 -0.35 -12.41
N ARG A 33 -8.95 -1.43 -13.00
CA ARG A 33 -9.52 -1.42 -14.35
C ARG A 33 -10.85 -2.16 -14.37
N LYS A 34 -11.74 -1.75 -15.28
CA LYS A 34 -12.90 -2.58 -15.62
C LYS A 34 -12.47 -3.73 -16.51
N ILE A 35 -12.82 -4.94 -16.10
CA ILE A 35 -12.66 -6.17 -16.87
C ILE A 35 -14.03 -6.83 -16.92
N ALA A 36 -14.61 -6.93 -18.11
CA ALA A 36 -16.03 -7.25 -18.31
C ALA A 36 -16.93 -6.31 -17.49
N ASP A 37 -17.83 -6.85 -16.66
CA ASP A 37 -18.78 -6.14 -15.82
C ASP A 37 -18.23 -5.77 -14.43
N ARG A 38 -16.96 -6.10 -14.13
CA ARG A 38 -16.37 -5.95 -12.80
C ARG A 38 -15.24 -4.94 -12.77
N THR A 39 -15.05 -4.30 -11.61
CA THR A 39 -13.87 -3.49 -11.31
C THR A 39 -12.83 -4.36 -10.63
N THR A 40 -11.67 -4.52 -11.26
CA THR A 40 -10.56 -5.32 -10.75
C THR A 40 -9.48 -4.41 -10.19
N ALA A 41 -9.07 -4.66 -8.96
CA ALA A 41 -7.94 -4.01 -8.30
C ALA A 41 -6.74 -4.97 -8.19
N TRP A 42 -5.55 -4.41 -8.09
CA TRP A 42 -4.30 -5.15 -7.93
C TRP A 42 -3.76 -4.94 -6.52
N LEU A 43 -3.36 -6.01 -5.86
CA LEU A 43 -2.77 -5.97 -4.53
C LEU A 43 -1.32 -6.45 -4.61
N LEU A 44 -0.41 -5.71 -3.99
CA LEU A 44 0.98 -6.11 -3.83
C LEU A 44 1.11 -6.92 -2.54
N ALA A 45 1.60 -8.16 -2.65
CA ALA A 45 2.07 -8.92 -1.51
C ALA A 45 3.47 -8.43 -1.11
N VAL A 46 3.62 -7.95 0.13
CA VAL A 46 4.89 -7.46 0.66
C VAL A 46 5.50 -8.52 1.59
N PRO A 47 6.76 -8.95 1.37
CA PRO A 47 7.48 -9.79 2.32
C PRO A 47 7.69 -9.06 3.65
N VAL A 48 7.30 -9.71 4.75
CA VAL A 48 7.41 -9.18 6.10
C VAL A 48 8.08 -10.18 7.03
N SER A 49 8.80 -9.66 8.02
CA SER A 49 9.41 -10.47 9.09
C SER A 49 8.36 -10.89 10.12
N LYS A 50 8.70 -11.87 10.97
CA LYS A 50 7.83 -12.27 12.10
C LYS A 50 7.51 -11.10 13.04
N LYS A 51 8.50 -10.25 13.34
CA LYS A 51 8.31 -9.05 14.18
C LYS A 51 7.30 -8.08 13.56
N GLU A 52 7.37 -7.89 12.24
CA GLU A 52 6.44 -7.01 11.54
C GLU A 52 5.00 -7.57 11.53
N ILE A 53 4.85 -8.90 11.50
CA ILE A 53 3.54 -9.55 11.69
C ILE A 53 3.00 -9.28 13.09
N GLU A 54 3.83 -9.47 14.12
CA GLU A 54 3.45 -9.20 15.52
C GLU A 54 3.08 -7.72 15.72
N TYR A 55 3.89 -6.81 15.17
CA TYR A 55 3.61 -5.38 15.16
C TYR A 55 2.27 -5.06 14.50
N ALA A 56 2.01 -5.60 13.30
CA ALA A 56 0.77 -5.39 12.57
C ALA A 56 -0.45 -5.97 13.29
N ALA A 57 -0.30 -7.09 14.00
CA ALA A 57 -1.37 -7.66 14.81
C ALA A 57 -1.75 -6.74 15.98
N ALA A 58 -0.77 -6.08 16.61
CA ALA A 58 -1.01 -5.16 17.72
C ALA A 58 -1.47 -3.76 17.27
N ASN A 59 -0.98 -3.28 16.13
CA ASN A 59 -1.11 -1.88 15.70
C ASN A 59 -2.03 -1.68 14.49
N GLY A 60 -2.37 -2.75 13.79
CA GLY A 60 -3.07 -2.74 12.52
C GLY A 60 -2.11 -2.62 11.32
N PRO A 61 -2.42 -3.25 10.18
CA PRO A 61 -1.55 -3.29 9.00
C PRO A 61 -1.28 -1.91 8.39
N ALA A 62 -2.24 -0.97 8.49
CA ALA A 62 -2.08 0.39 7.98
C ALA A 62 -0.93 1.16 8.66
N LYS A 63 -0.63 0.87 9.94
CA LYS A 63 0.52 1.48 10.63
C LYS A 63 1.84 0.89 10.14
N LEU A 64 1.89 -0.41 9.87
CA LEU A 64 3.06 -1.05 9.27
C LEU A 64 3.34 -0.52 7.85
N GLU A 65 2.29 -0.36 7.03
CA GLU A 65 2.42 0.26 5.70
C GLU A 65 2.97 1.69 5.77
N LYS A 66 2.52 2.46 6.76
CA LYS A 66 3.02 3.81 7.02
C LYS A 66 4.50 3.79 7.41
N LEU A 67 4.93 2.86 8.26
CA LEU A 67 6.34 2.68 8.61
C LEU A 67 7.20 2.34 7.39
N PHE A 68 6.74 1.45 6.50
CA PHE A 68 7.46 1.15 5.26
C PHE A 68 7.66 2.40 4.40
N ALA A 69 6.63 3.24 4.27
CA ALA A 69 6.71 4.47 3.51
C ALA A 69 7.60 5.53 4.16
N GLU A 70 7.57 5.67 5.49
CA GLU A 70 8.39 6.63 6.23
C GLU A 70 9.87 6.28 6.22
N ARG A 71 10.20 4.98 6.20
CA ARG A 71 11.58 4.48 6.18
C ARG A 71 12.13 4.20 4.78
N ASP A 72 11.38 4.51 3.73
CA ASP A 72 11.72 4.18 2.34
C ASP A 72 12.19 2.73 2.18
N THR A 73 11.41 1.81 2.75
CA THR A 73 11.81 0.41 2.87
C THR A 73 11.91 -0.25 1.50
N ASP A 74 13.07 -0.83 1.20
CA ASP A 74 13.24 -1.68 0.03
C ASP A 74 12.52 -3.02 0.23
N ILE A 75 11.22 -3.03 -0.07
CA ILE A 75 10.35 -4.21 0.06
C ILE A 75 10.72 -5.37 -0.89
N TYR A 76 11.62 -5.14 -1.85
CA TYR A 76 12.10 -6.18 -2.76
C TYR A 76 13.35 -6.91 -2.21
N ASN A 77 14.04 -6.33 -1.23
CA ASN A 77 15.16 -6.96 -0.55
C ASN A 77 14.68 -7.97 0.50
N LEU A 78 14.74 -9.26 0.16
CA LEU A 78 14.37 -10.36 1.05
C LEU A 78 15.25 -10.48 2.30
N ASN A 79 16.44 -9.89 2.30
CA ASN A 79 17.40 -9.91 3.40
C ASN A 79 17.41 -8.59 4.21
N ARG A 80 16.42 -7.72 4.01
CA ARG A 80 16.31 -6.47 4.78
C ARG A 80 16.06 -6.75 6.26
N LEU A 81 16.48 -5.81 7.11
CA LEU A 81 16.12 -5.83 8.52
C LEU A 81 14.64 -5.42 8.71
N SER A 82 14.07 -5.85 9.84
CA SER A 82 12.75 -5.43 10.30
C SER A 82 12.68 -3.91 10.48
N VAL A 83 11.53 -3.31 10.16
CA VAL A 83 11.27 -1.88 10.45
C VAL A 83 10.82 -1.62 11.88
N ASP A 84 10.49 -2.66 12.62
CA ASP A 84 10.25 -2.63 14.07
C ASP A 84 11.45 -3.20 14.83
#